data_AF-A0A0K2XZZ3-F1
#
_entry.id   AF-A0A0K2XZZ3-F1
#
_cell.length_a   1.000
_cell.length_b   1.000
_cell.length_c   1.000
_cell.angle_alpha   90.00
_cell.angle_beta   90.00
_cell.angle_gamma   90.00
#
_symmetry.space_group_name_H-M   'P 1'
#
loop_
_entity.id
_entity.type
_entity.pdbx_description
1 polymer ?
#
loop_
_entity_poly.entity_id
_entity_poly.type
_entity_poly.pdbx_seq_one_letter_code
_entity_poly.pdbx_strand_id
1 'polypeptide(L)'
;MDTKEKNYWPLGILSILFIGLGLVVALVVVAIKYTPQSDNSYLHQHTYTDSHINGMLAAYNAFKQAYGLELVSGGQKLEPLFPFYLNQNTPLLWLSNRGNHLGLQVRYKDPKAPTLIFSVSVLRSKQKPLTLDNILCETQEKGSTCQLPPFNLPLKGRYQIMVKINFKGEELPLIQPAFVR
;
A
#
# COMPACT_ATOMS: atom_id res chain seq x y z
N MET A 1 -76.69 -6.10 1.11
CA MET A 1 -75.34 -6.66 0.87
C MET A 1 -74.42 -6.05 1.92
N ASP A 2 -74.21 -6.74 3.03
CA ASP A 2 -73.35 -6.26 4.11
C ASP A 2 -71.88 -6.41 3.73
N THR A 3 -71.20 -5.30 3.50
CA THR A 3 -69.75 -5.25 3.32
C THR A 3 -69.08 -5.30 4.69
N LYS A 4 -68.61 -6.48 5.07
CA LYS A 4 -67.83 -6.74 6.30
C LYS A 4 -66.56 -5.86 6.29
N GLU A 5 -66.44 -4.95 7.25
CA GLU A 5 -65.23 -4.14 7.45
C GLU A 5 -64.02 -5.06 7.68
N LYS A 6 -63.00 -4.95 6.83
CA LYS A 6 -61.77 -5.74 6.94
C LYS A 6 -60.80 -5.01 7.86
N ASN A 7 -60.38 -5.68 8.93
CA ASN A 7 -59.38 -5.15 9.85
C ASN A 7 -57.96 -5.38 9.30
N TYR A 8 -57.32 -4.33 8.81
CA TYR A 8 -55.98 -4.36 8.20
C TYR A 8 -54.83 -4.17 9.19
N TRP A 9 -55.12 -3.99 10.49
CA TRP A 9 -54.12 -3.83 11.54
C TRP A 9 -53.04 -4.94 11.56
N PRO A 10 -53.40 -6.24 11.43
CA PRO A 10 -52.41 -7.32 11.40
C PRO A 10 -51.50 -7.27 10.16
N LEU A 11 -52.05 -6.84 9.02
CA LEU A 11 -51.30 -6.70 7.76
C LEU A 11 -50.33 -5.51 7.82
N GLY A 12 -50.71 -4.43 8.50
CA GLY A 12 -49.82 -3.28 8.74
C GLY A 12 -48.60 -3.65 9.58
N ILE A 13 -48.80 -4.39 10.67
CA ILE A 13 -47.70 -4.90 11.52
C ILE A 13 -46.78 -5.82 10.72
N LEU A 14 -47.36 -6.73 9.93
CA LEU A 14 -46.59 -7.65 9.08
C LEU A 14 -45.72 -6.90 8.08
N SER A 15 -46.25 -5.84 7.45
CA SER A 15 -45.51 -4.99 6.51
C SER A 15 -44.31 -4.30 7.17
N ILE A 16 -44.49 -3.76 8.37
CA ILE A 16 -43.41 -3.08 9.09
C ILE A 16 -42.31 -4.09 9.48
N LEU A 17 -42.69 -5.30 9.89
CA LEU A 17 -41.73 -6.38 10.18
C LEU A 17 -40.89 -6.75 8.95
N PHE A 18 -41.50 -6.90 7.78
CA PHE A 18 -40.77 -7.19 6.55
C PHE A 18 -39.84 -6.04 6.13
N ILE A 19 -40.29 -4.79 6.28
CA ILE A 19 -39.44 -3.62 6.01
C ILE A 19 -38.26 -3.59 6.98
N GLY A 20 -38.50 -3.81 8.27
CA GLY A 20 -37.45 -3.87 9.29
C GLY A 20 -36.41 -4.95 9.00
N LEU A 21 -36.87 -6.16 8.63
CA LEU A 21 -35.97 -7.24 8.23
C LEU A 21 -35.15 -6.87 6.99
N GLY A 22 -35.78 -6.25 5.99
CA GLY A 22 -35.11 -5.78 4.78
C GLY A 22 -34.02 -4.74 5.08
N LEU A 23 -34.30 -3.79 5.98
CA LEU A 23 -33.33 -2.78 6.41
C LEU A 23 -32.14 -3.40 7.15
N VAL A 24 -32.38 -4.38 8.03
CA VAL A 24 -31.30 -5.10 8.73
C VAL A 24 -30.40 -5.84 7.74
N VAL A 25 -30.99 -6.56 6.77
CA VAL A 25 -30.22 -7.25 5.72
C VAL A 25 -29.42 -6.25 4.88
N ALA A 26 -30.03 -5.12 4.48
CA ALA A 26 -29.35 -4.09 3.72
C ALA A 26 -28.15 -3.50 4.48
N LEU A 27 -28.29 -3.24 5.78
CA LEU A 27 -27.20 -2.75 6.64
C LEU A 27 -26.05 -3.75 6.72
N VAL A 28 -26.34 -5.05 6.90
CA VAL A 28 -25.30 -6.09 6.93
C VAL A 28 -24.56 -6.16 5.60
N VAL A 29 -25.28 -6.12 4.48
CA VAL A 29 -24.68 -6.12 3.14
C VAL A 29 -23.79 -4.89 2.92
N VAL A 30 -24.25 -3.72 3.34
CA VAL A 30 -23.45 -2.47 3.27
C VAL A 30 -22.20 -2.59 4.13
N ALA A 31 -22.32 -3.09 5.37
CA ALA A 31 -21.17 -3.25 6.27
C ALA A 31 -20.11 -4.19 5.69
N ILE A 32 -20.51 -5.29 5.05
CA ILE A 32 -19.58 -6.25 4.43
C ILE A 32 -18.96 -5.65 3.15
N LYS A 33 -19.77 -5.00 2.31
CA LYS A 33 -19.31 -4.48 1.00
C LYS A 33 -18.46 -3.22 1.13
N TYR A 34 -18.71 -2.41 2.15
CA TYR A 34 -18.03 -1.14 2.41
C TYR A 34 -17.24 -1.19 3.71
N THR A 35 -16.60 -2.32 4.02
CA THR A 35 -15.62 -2.36 5.10
C THR A 35 -14.55 -1.29 4.85
N PRO A 36 -14.20 -0.48 5.86
CA PRO A 36 -13.14 0.50 5.73
C PRO A 36 -11.85 -0.24 5.36
N GLN A 37 -11.29 0.06 4.18
CA GLN A 37 -10.03 -0.52 3.75
C GLN A 37 -8.93 -0.04 4.69
N SER A 38 -8.19 -0.98 5.27
CA SER A 38 -7.01 -0.67 6.07
C SER A 38 -5.99 0.06 5.21
N ASP A 39 -5.36 1.08 5.77
CA ASP A 39 -4.23 1.74 5.11
C ASP A 39 -3.05 0.75 5.12
N ASN A 40 -2.65 0.29 3.93
CA ASN A 40 -1.56 -0.67 3.82
C ASN A 40 -0.18 0.03 3.77
N SER A 41 -0.11 1.35 3.95
CA SER A 41 1.14 2.12 3.89
C SER A 41 2.21 1.61 4.88
N TYR A 42 1.80 1.04 6.01
CA TYR A 42 2.70 0.50 7.03
C TYR A 42 2.84 -1.02 7.02
N LEU A 43 2.28 -1.72 6.02
CA LEU A 43 2.23 -3.21 5.92
C LEU A 43 1.48 -3.92 7.06
N HIS A 44 1.04 -3.19 8.09
CA HIS A 44 0.38 -3.69 9.28
C HIS A 44 -0.96 -3.01 9.51
N GLN A 45 -1.76 -3.59 10.41
CA GLN A 45 -2.99 -2.95 10.89
C GLN A 45 -2.65 -1.68 11.69
N HIS A 46 -3.56 -0.69 11.65
CA HIS A 46 -3.43 0.59 12.35
C HIS A 46 -3.02 0.43 13.83
N THR A 47 -3.69 -0.46 14.56
CA THR A 47 -3.42 -0.72 15.98
C THR A 47 -1.98 -1.21 16.25
N TYR A 48 -1.42 -2.03 15.35
CA TYR A 48 -0.04 -2.50 15.48
C TYR A 48 0.94 -1.36 15.17
N THR A 49 0.65 -0.57 14.14
CA THR A 49 1.46 0.57 13.74
C THR A 49 1.56 1.59 14.88
N ASP A 50 0.43 1.98 15.48
CA ASP A 50 0.43 2.97 16.57
C ASP A 50 1.26 2.53 17.79
N SER A 51 1.18 1.25 18.14
CA SER A 51 1.92 0.69 19.28
C SER A 51 3.42 0.51 19.02
N HIS A 52 3.84 0.38 17.76
CA HIS A 52 5.22 0.07 17.37
C HIS A 52 5.89 1.16 16.53
N ILE A 53 5.24 2.31 16.30
CA ILE A 53 5.73 3.38 15.42
C ILE A 53 7.11 3.89 15.83
N ASN A 54 7.37 4.00 17.14
CA ASN A 54 8.65 4.45 17.65
C ASN A 54 9.79 3.46 17.32
N GLY A 55 9.49 2.15 17.38
CA GLY A 55 10.42 1.09 16.96
C GLY A 55 10.71 1.16 15.47
N MET A 56 9.67 1.25 14.65
CA MET A 56 9.79 1.37 13.19
C MET A 56 10.60 2.61 12.78
N LEU A 57 10.37 3.76 13.45
CA LEU A 57 11.13 4.99 13.21
C LEU A 57 12.60 4.84 13.63
N ALA A 58 12.88 4.17 14.74
CA ALA A 58 14.25 3.88 15.15
C ALA A 58 14.96 2.95 14.16
N ALA A 59 14.28 1.91 13.68
CA ALA A 59 14.79 1.01 12.65
C ALA A 59 15.02 1.73 11.31
N TYR A 60 14.11 2.62 10.90
CA TYR A 60 14.29 3.47 9.72
C TYR A 60 15.49 4.41 9.85
N ASN A 61 15.67 5.06 11.01
CA ASN A 61 16.82 5.93 11.25
C ASN A 61 18.14 5.15 11.23
N ALA A 62 18.17 3.97 11.86
CA ALA A 62 19.32 3.07 11.81
C ALA A 62 19.61 2.58 10.38
N PHE A 63 18.56 2.29 9.60
CA PHE A 63 18.68 1.96 8.18
C PHE A 63 19.29 3.13 7.39
N LYS A 64 18.81 4.37 7.58
CA LYS A 64 19.36 5.56 6.89
C LYS A 64 20.83 5.84 7.22
N GLN A 65 21.28 5.45 8.41
CA GLN A 65 22.69 5.59 8.80
C GLN A 65 23.58 4.56 8.11
N ALA A 66 23.11 3.31 7.97
CA ALA A 66 23.89 2.22 7.37
C ALA A 66 23.76 2.14 5.84
N TYR A 67 22.65 2.60 5.26
CA TYR A 67 22.33 2.48 3.85
C TYR A 67 21.86 3.81 3.24
N GLY A 68 22.12 4.00 1.96
CA GLY A 68 21.39 4.93 1.09
C GLY A 68 20.57 4.13 0.08
N LEU A 69 19.32 4.51 -0.14
CA LEU A 69 18.45 3.83 -1.09
C LEU A 69 17.88 4.81 -2.10
N GLU A 70 18.02 4.49 -3.38
CA GLU A 70 17.50 5.31 -4.47
C GLU A 70 16.73 4.43 -5.45
N LEU A 71 15.54 4.87 -5.83
CA LEU A 71 14.75 4.34 -6.93
C LEU A 71 15.13 5.06 -8.21
N VAL A 72 15.46 4.30 -9.25
CA VAL A 72 15.86 4.80 -10.55
C VAL A 72 14.82 4.41 -11.60
N SER A 73 14.28 5.38 -12.32
CA SER A 73 13.34 5.13 -13.43
C SER A 73 13.42 6.27 -14.45
N GLY A 74 13.62 5.93 -15.73
CA GLY A 74 13.57 6.91 -16.82
C GLY A 74 14.49 8.13 -16.64
N GLY A 75 15.65 7.96 -15.98
CA GLY A 75 16.60 9.04 -15.67
C GLY A 75 16.31 9.80 -14.37
N GLN A 76 15.19 9.56 -13.70
CA GLN A 76 14.94 10.05 -12.35
C GLN A 76 15.61 9.16 -11.31
N LYS A 77 16.17 9.78 -10.27
CA LYS A 77 16.65 9.12 -9.06
C LYS A 77 15.98 9.74 -7.85
N LEU A 78 15.19 8.96 -7.10
CA LEU A 78 14.43 9.44 -5.95
C LEU A 78 14.60 8.51 -4.77
N GLU A 79 14.72 9.06 -3.57
CA GLU A 79 14.81 8.28 -2.33
C GLU A 79 13.40 7.95 -1.81
N PRO A 80 13.02 6.66 -1.71
CA PRO A 80 11.76 6.29 -1.08
C PRO A 80 11.83 6.59 0.43
N LEU A 81 10.74 7.12 0.97
CA LEU A 81 10.67 7.59 2.36
C LEU A 81 9.77 6.69 3.20
N PHE A 82 10.07 6.59 4.48
CA PHE A 82 9.15 5.96 5.43
C PHE A 82 7.81 6.72 5.46
N PRO A 83 6.64 6.05 5.53
CA PRO A 83 5.33 6.67 5.32
C PRO A 83 5.06 7.89 6.18
N PHE A 84 5.58 7.91 7.42
CA PHE A 84 5.46 9.04 8.35
C PHE A 84 6.03 10.36 7.79
N TYR A 85 7.06 10.30 6.93
CA TYR A 85 7.71 11.48 6.37
C TYR A 85 7.17 11.90 4.99
N LEU A 86 6.16 11.20 4.47
CA LEU A 86 5.53 11.58 3.21
C LEU A 86 4.71 12.87 3.40
N ASN A 87 4.89 13.81 2.48
CA ASN A 87 4.16 15.07 2.48
C ASN A 87 3.81 15.50 1.05
N GLN A 88 3.09 16.62 0.93
CA GLN A 88 2.67 17.14 -0.38
C GLN A 88 3.85 17.58 -1.27
N ASN A 89 5.01 17.86 -0.69
CA ASN A 89 6.23 18.28 -1.39
C ASN A 89 7.10 17.08 -1.80
N THR A 90 6.71 15.86 -1.46
CA THR A 90 7.49 14.67 -1.81
C THR A 90 7.50 14.51 -3.34
N PRO A 91 8.68 14.43 -3.97
CA PRO A 91 8.79 14.37 -5.42
C PRO A 91 8.07 13.12 -5.95
N LEU A 92 7.40 13.28 -7.09
CA LEU A 92 6.70 12.19 -7.77
C LEU A 92 7.63 11.51 -8.77
N LEU A 93 7.64 10.18 -8.75
CA LEU A 93 8.25 9.38 -9.80
C LEU A 93 7.30 9.33 -11.01
N TRP A 94 7.77 9.73 -12.18
CA TRP A 94 7.00 9.68 -13.41
C TRP A 94 7.10 8.29 -14.02
N LEU A 95 5.94 7.70 -14.26
CA LEU A 95 5.79 6.39 -14.89
C LEU A 95 4.94 6.53 -16.15
N SER A 96 5.08 5.55 -17.04
CA SER A 96 4.28 5.40 -18.26
C SER A 96 3.25 4.28 -18.07
N ASN A 97 2.23 4.23 -18.92
CA ASN A 97 1.28 3.10 -18.90
C ASN A 97 1.95 1.76 -19.23
N ARG A 98 3.00 1.76 -20.06
CA ARG A 98 3.68 0.53 -20.52
C ARG A 98 5.18 0.68 -20.51
N GLY A 99 5.88 -0.44 -20.35
CA GLY A 99 7.34 -0.53 -20.49
C GLY A 99 8.09 0.23 -19.39
N ASN A 100 7.56 0.24 -18.16
CA ASN A 100 8.28 0.86 -17.04
C ASN A 100 9.44 -0.03 -16.62
N HIS A 101 10.62 0.56 -16.50
CA HIS A 101 11.80 -0.09 -15.95
C HIS A 101 12.18 0.61 -14.66
N LEU A 102 12.19 -0.15 -13.57
CA LEU A 102 12.56 0.34 -12.25
C LEU A 102 13.89 -0.31 -11.85
N GLY A 103 14.79 0.50 -11.33
CA GLY A 103 16.01 0.06 -10.67
C GLY A 103 15.99 0.48 -9.20
N LEU A 104 16.66 -0.30 -8.37
CA LEU A 104 16.94 -0.01 -6.98
C LEU A 104 18.46 0.13 -6.84
N GLN A 105 18.95 1.27 -6.38
CA GLN A 105 20.36 1.49 -6.06
C GLN A 105 20.51 1.59 -4.55
N VAL A 106 21.20 0.61 -3.97
CA VAL A 106 21.51 0.53 -2.55
C VAL A 106 22.98 0.88 -2.38
N ARG A 107 23.29 1.89 -1.59
CA ARG A 107 24.67 2.28 -1.25
C ARG A 107 24.96 1.89 0.19
N TYR A 108 26.03 1.13 0.42
CA TYR A 108 26.47 0.81 1.78
C TYR A 108 27.27 1.97 2.34
N LYS A 109 26.79 2.56 3.43
CA LYS A 109 27.50 3.59 4.20
C LYS A 109 28.37 2.96 5.28
N ASP A 110 27.94 1.83 5.82
CA ASP A 110 28.70 1.00 6.75
C ASP A 110 29.32 -0.20 6.01
N PRO A 111 30.66 -0.39 6.05
CA PRO A 111 31.32 -1.52 5.40
C PRO A 111 30.99 -2.90 6.00
N LYS A 112 30.39 -2.96 7.20
CA LYS A 112 29.92 -4.21 7.82
C LYS A 112 28.43 -4.50 7.58
N ALA A 113 27.78 -3.72 6.73
CA ALA A 113 26.37 -3.83 6.46
C ALA A 113 26.01 -5.15 5.75
N PRO A 114 25.07 -5.97 6.28
CA PRO A 114 24.63 -7.18 5.60
C PRO A 114 23.88 -6.90 4.29
N THR A 115 23.82 -7.90 3.41
CA THR A 115 22.98 -7.81 2.21
C THR A 115 21.51 -7.80 2.62
N LEU A 116 20.73 -6.92 1.98
CA LEU A 116 19.32 -6.72 2.27
C LEU A 116 18.44 -7.49 1.29
N ILE A 117 17.31 -8.00 1.79
CA ILE A 117 16.27 -8.61 0.96
C ILE A 117 15.15 -7.57 0.78
N PHE A 118 14.80 -7.33 -0.47
CA PHE A 118 13.79 -6.35 -0.87
C PHE A 118 12.62 -7.05 -1.54
N SER A 119 11.42 -6.54 -1.28
CA SER A 119 10.24 -6.82 -2.09
C SER A 119 9.66 -5.48 -2.54
N VAL A 120 9.30 -5.38 -3.82
CA VAL A 120 8.76 -4.14 -4.39
C VAL A 120 7.36 -4.40 -4.91
N SER A 121 6.44 -3.52 -4.54
CA SER A 121 5.04 -3.59 -4.93
C SER A 121 4.55 -2.23 -5.39
N VAL A 122 3.76 -2.22 -6.46
CA VAL A 122 3.10 -1.01 -6.96
C VAL A 122 1.66 -1.00 -6.44
N LEU A 123 1.32 0.07 -5.73
CA LEU A 123 0.05 0.27 -5.05
C LEU A 123 -0.76 1.37 -5.73
N ARG A 124 -2.08 1.15 -5.77
CA ARG A 124 -3.07 2.17 -6.13
C ARG A 124 -4.33 1.97 -5.30
N SER A 125 -4.94 3.08 -4.91
CA SER A 125 -6.20 3.07 -4.17
C SER A 125 -7.26 2.23 -4.89
N LYS A 126 -7.90 1.32 -4.15
CA LYS A 126 -8.96 0.42 -4.64
C LYS A 126 -8.53 -0.57 -5.74
N GLN A 127 -7.23 -0.83 -5.90
CA GLN A 127 -6.70 -1.85 -6.81
C GLN A 127 -5.86 -2.87 -6.06
N LYS A 128 -5.78 -4.09 -6.60
CA LYS A 128 -4.86 -5.10 -6.07
C LYS A 128 -3.42 -4.63 -6.27
N PRO A 129 -2.55 -4.76 -5.24
CA PRO A 129 -1.12 -4.52 -5.38
C PRO A 129 -0.53 -5.34 -6.53
N LEU A 130 0.33 -4.72 -7.33
CA LEU A 130 1.15 -5.42 -8.32
C LEU A 130 2.52 -5.70 -7.70
N THR A 131 2.80 -6.96 -7.36
CA THR A 131 4.12 -7.39 -6.86
C THR A 131 5.09 -7.51 -8.03
N LEU A 132 6.28 -6.96 -7.88
CA LEU A 132 7.38 -7.08 -8.83
C LEU A 132 8.34 -8.16 -8.32
N ASP A 133 8.05 -9.41 -8.68
CA ASP A 133 8.84 -10.57 -8.26
C ASP A 133 10.11 -10.74 -9.10
N ASN A 134 11.05 -11.57 -8.66
CA ASN A 134 12.32 -11.88 -9.35
C ASN A 134 13.23 -10.65 -9.57
N ILE A 135 13.45 -9.90 -8.49
CA ILE A 135 14.40 -8.78 -8.49
C ILE A 135 15.82 -9.33 -8.64
N LEU A 136 16.50 -8.94 -9.72
CA LEU A 136 17.88 -9.33 -9.98
C LEU A 136 18.81 -8.28 -9.37
N CYS A 137 19.48 -8.63 -8.27
CA CYS A 137 20.43 -7.76 -7.59
C CYS A 137 21.87 -8.16 -7.91
N GLU A 138 22.66 -7.21 -8.37
CA GLU A 138 24.10 -7.33 -8.51
C GLU A 138 24.76 -6.59 -7.35
N THR A 139 25.44 -7.36 -6.49
CA THR A 139 26.15 -6.85 -5.31
C THR A 139 27.56 -6.44 -5.69
N GLN A 140 27.94 -5.21 -5.35
CA GLN A 140 29.29 -4.65 -5.50
C GLN A 140 29.84 -4.26 -4.12
N GLU A 141 31.16 -4.04 -4.01
CA GLU A 141 31.83 -3.73 -2.73
C GLU A 141 31.26 -2.49 -2.00
N LYS A 142 30.66 -1.55 -2.73
CA LYS A 142 30.14 -0.28 -2.17
C LYS A 142 28.61 -0.18 -2.17
N GLY A 143 27.91 -1.23 -2.59
CA GLY A 143 26.46 -1.20 -2.73
C GLY A 143 25.90 -2.31 -3.62
N SER A 144 24.57 -2.35 -3.75
CA SER A 144 23.88 -3.29 -4.64
C SER A 144 23.03 -2.53 -5.63
N THR A 145 23.05 -2.94 -6.89
CA THR A 145 22.12 -2.44 -7.90
C THR A 145 21.16 -3.56 -8.25
N CYS A 146 19.87 -3.33 -8.04
CA CYS A 146 18.83 -4.28 -8.40
C CYS A 146 18.00 -3.78 -9.57
N GLN A 147 17.77 -4.64 -10.55
CA GLN A 147 16.87 -4.37 -11.66
C GLN A 147 15.57 -5.14 -11.45
N LEU A 148 14.46 -4.43 -11.59
CA LEU A 148 13.13 -5.01 -11.51
C LEU A 148 12.63 -5.37 -12.91
N PRO A 149 11.79 -6.41 -13.03
CA PRO A 149 11.20 -6.77 -14.31
C PRO A 149 10.35 -5.61 -14.86
N PRO A 150 10.27 -5.46 -16.19
CA PRO A 150 9.42 -4.46 -16.79
C PRO A 150 7.95 -4.72 -16.45
N PHE A 151 7.21 -3.65 -16.16
CA PHE A 151 5.81 -3.76 -15.78
C PHE A 151 4.94 -2.71 -16.47
N ASN A 152 3.66 -3.06 -16.58
CA ASN A 152 2.64 -2.22 -17.19
C ASN A 152 1.61 -1.81 -16.14
N LEU A 153 1.08 -0.60 -16.29
CA LEU A 153 0.07 -0.03 -15.40
C LEU A 153 -1.22 0.20 -16.18
N PRO A 154 -2.36 -0.31 -15.69
CA PRO A 154 -3.59 -0.36 -16.48
C PRO A 154 -4.20 1.03 -16.72
N LEU A 155 -3.98 1.97 -15.81
CA LEU A 155 -4.67 3.26 -15.79
C LEU A 155 -3.69 4.39 -15.48
N LYS A 156 -4.00 5.59 -15.97
CA LYS A 156 -3.29 6.83 -15.61
C LYS A 156 -3.65 7.29 -14.20
N GLY A 157 -2.79 8.11 -13.60
CA GLY A 157 -3.05 8.75 -12.30
C GLY A 157 -2.02 8.44 -11.21
N ARG A 158 -2.43 8.58 -9.94
CA ARG A 158 -1.55 8.44 -8.77
C ARG A 158 -1.33 6.98 -8.41
N TYR A 159 -0.06 6.63 -8.21
CA TYR A 159 0.41 5.34 -7.73
C TYR A 159 1.40 5.56 -6.59
N GLN A 160 1.68 4.51 -5.84
CA GLN A 160 2.75 4.49 -4.84
C GLN A 160 3.60 3.25 -5.10
N ILE A 161 4.92 3.41 -5.10
CA ILE A 161 5.84 2.29 -5.12
C ILE A 161 6.23 2.01 -3.68
N MET A 162 5.93 0.82 -3.20
CA MET A 162 6.30 0.34 -1.88
C MET A 162 7.49 -0.58 -2.01
N VAL A 163 8.58 -0.23 -1.33
CA VAL A 163 9.77 -1.06 -1.14
C VAL A 163 9.74 -1.58 0.28
N LYS A 164 9.51 -2.87 0.45
CA LYS A 164 9.55 -3.59 1.71
C LYS A 164 10.96 -4.13 1.94
N ILE A 165 11.55 -3.78 3.06
CA ILE A 165 12.91 -4.18 3.44
C ILE A 165 12.83 -4.95 4.76
N ASN A 166 13.47 -6.11 4.83
CA ASN A 166 13.68 -6.76 6.13
C ASN A 166 15.02 -6.27 6.69
N PHE A 167 14.98 -5.52 7.80
CA PHE A 167 16.17 -5.00 8.46
C PHE A 167 16.13 -5.31 9.95
N LYS A 168 17.14 -6.04 10.43
CA LYS A 168 17.28 -6.45 11.85
C LYS A 168 16.03 -7.13 12.43
N GLY A 169 15.28 -7.86 11.60
CA GLY A 169 14.06 -8.56 12.02
C GLY A 169 12.78 -7.71 11.99
N GLU A 170 12.87 -6.43 11.61
CA GLU A 170 11.71 -5.58 11.37
C GLU A 170 11.45 -5.39 9.87
N GLU A 171 10.17 -5.29 9.51
CA GLU A 171 9.73 -4.96 8.16
C GLU A 171 9.62 -3.45 8.02
N LEU A 172 10.51 -2.86 7.22
CA LEU A 172 10.52 -1.44 6.93
C LEU A 172 9.80 -1.17 5.60
N PRO A 173 8.61 -0.54 5.61
CA PRO A 173 7.99 -0.02 4.41
C PRO A 173 8.62 1.32 4.04
N LEU A 174 9.13 1.43 2.83
CA LEU A 174 9.50 2.70 2.21
C LEU A 174 8.60 2.95 1.01
N ILE A 175 8.12 4.17 0.87
CA ILE A 175 7.16 4.55 -0.15
C ILE A 175 7.73 5.67 -1.00
N GLN A 176 7.60 5.50 -2.31
CA GLN A 176 7.86 6.54 -3.30
C GLN A 176 6.55 6.85 -4.03
N PRO A 177 5.96 8.05 -3.84
CA PRO A 177 4.84 8.52 -4.64
C PRO A 177 5.20 8.52 -6.13
N ALA A 178 4.27 8.07 -6.96
CA ALA A 178 4.44 7.98 -8.41
C ALA A 178 3.20 8.49 -9.15
N PHE A 179 3.39 8.93 -10.38
CA PHE A 179 2.30 9.37 -11.24
C PHE A 179 2.49 8.82 -12.66
N VAL A 180 1.44 8.15 -13.15
CA VAL A 180 1.38 7.58 -14.49
C VAL A 180 0.74 8.58 -15.44
N ARG A 181 1.48 8.96 -16.47
CA ARG A 181 1.04 9.91 -17.51
C ARG A 181 0.57 9.22 -18.79
#